data_AF-A0A7Y2G3R6-F1
#
_entry.id   AF-A0A7Y2G3R6-F1
#
_cell.length_a   1.000
_cell.length_b   1.000
_cell.length_c   1.000
_cell.angle_alpha   90.00
_cell.angle_beta   90.00
_cell.angle_gamma   90.00
#
_symmetry.space_group_name_H-M   'P 1'
#
loop_
_entity.id
_entity.type
_entity.pdbx_description
1 polymer ?
#
loop_
_entity_poly.entity_id
_entity_poly.type
_entity_poly.pdbx_seq_one_letter_code
_entity_poly.pdbx_strand_id
1 'polypeptide(L)'
;MSSDCKKAWLAGALCALITAPAFAAPENGVITAGDGMVNPEVGQTTTIDQVSDHLTIEWQSFDIAKNERVIFNQPSADAIALNRILSGSPSMIAGQISANGRIFLINRNGIVFTSSSNVDVNSLLATTIDIADSDFIAGNYDFSVPGAQDALVANEGSITATDAGLIAFVAPNVANSGLLQANLGSVVLASGEVFTFDFFGDGLVTFAASDVDGMKNGSINVDGDILARDGAVILTATAARDFINTVINIEADLVASSATIEGGRIILSTGDQGTINVAGDMNATGRDGGMIEIDGGEVFVDAGAALTVDADQGMGDGGSIAVTSRERTEFAGLASAEPGASAGTGGDILIASDNVLIFSGQARVGDGANAGTVTLTAGGGSSGGGGSSDEGTTGGGGAGGGGSSGGGSSGGGTPSVSGGGSTGGGTPGAGGGGPVVIVAPPIADTAATRISEVANTTAYDPRSFDEQAADDFASAIVTFENELTFDLTPDAEDAGENNDATLMCLHGVSENACRGPARN
;
A
#
# COMPACT_ATOMS: atom_id res chain seq x y z
N MET A 1 -14.64 -96.47 15.39
CA MET A 1 -15.01 -95.03 15.39
C MET A 1 -13.70 -94.31 15.69
N SER A 2 -12.88 -94.14 14.65
CA SER A 2 -12.65 -92.88 13.91
C SER A 2 -12.15 -91.77 14.83
N SER A 3 -11.11 -90.99 14.56
CA SER A 3 -10.06 -90.93 13.55
C SER A 3 -9.18 -89.78 14.05
N ASP A 4 -7.86 -90.00 14.03
CA ASP A 4 -6.84 -89.06 13.55
C ASP A 4 -6.65 -87.64 14.16
N CYS A 5 -5.44 -87.49 14.72
CA CYS A 5 -4.39 -86.55 14.28
C CYS A 5 -4.43 -85.06 14.69
N LYS A 6 -3.67 -84.77 15.76
CA LYS A 6 -2.44 -83.93 15.80
C LYS A 6 -2.30 -82.68 14.89
N LYS A 7 -1.81 -81.61 15.55
CA LYS A 7 -0.83 -80.56 15.14
C LYS A 7 -1.35 -79.24 14.52
N ALA A 8 -1.12 -78.18 15.32
CA ALA A 8 -0.35 -76.95 15.03
C ALA A 8 -0.66 -76.12 13.77
N TRP A 9 -0.74 -74.79 13.93
CA TRP A 9 0.28 -73.81 13.50
C TRP A 9 -0.22 -72.36 13.69
N LEU A 10 0.72 -71.46 14.04
CA LEU A 10 0.56 -70.00 14.05
C LEU A 10 -0.02 -69.50 12.72
N ALA A 11 -0.97 -68.55 12.78
CA ALA A 11 -1.27 -67.67 11.65
C ALA A 11 -1.16 -66.22 12.14
N GLY A 12 -0.08 -65.57 11.71
CA GLY A 12 0.16 -64.15 11.93
C GLY A 12 -0.86 -63.32 11.14
N ALA A 13 -1.42 -62.32 11.81
CA ALA A 13 -2.22 -61.29 11.17
C ALA A 13 -1.27 -60.35 10.40
N LEU A 14 -1.15 -60.58 9.09
CA LEU A 14 -0.52 -59.66 8.15
C LEU A 14 -1.46 -58.45 8.01
N CYS A 15 -1.20 -57.40 8.79
CA CYS A 15 -1.84 -56.10 8.62
C CYS A 15 -1.31 -55.50 7.32
N ALA A 16 -2.02 -55.70 6.21
CA ALA A 16 -1.75 -55.01 4.96
C ALA A 16 -2.04 -53.52 5.18
N LEU A 17 -1.00 -52.72 5.37
CA LEU A 17 -1.10 -51.28 5.12
C LEU A 17 -1.42 -51.11 3.64
N ILE A 18 -2.68 -50.82 3.32
CA ILE A 18 -3.05 -50.24 2.05
C ILE A 18 -2.52 -48.81 2.09
N THR A 19 -1.28 -48.62 1.65
CA THR A 19 -0.80 -47.29 1.27
C THR A 19 -1.62 -46.90 0.04
N ALA A 20 -2.65 -46.08 0.23
CA ALA A 20 -3.24 -45.37 -0.90
C ALA A 20 -2.11 -44.64 -1.62
N PRO A 21 -2.04 -44.67 -2.97
CA PRO A 21 -1.14 -43.77 -3.67
C PRO A 21 -1.51 -42.35 -3.22
N ALA A 22 -0.55 -41.65 -2.64
CA ALA A 22 -0.65 -40.21 -2.51
C ALA A 22 -0.62 -39.70 -3.95
N PHE A 23 -1.80 -39.34 -4.47
CA PHE A 23 -1.91 -38.72 -5.79
C PHE A 23 -1.31 -37.33 -5.69
N ALA A 24 -0.13 -37.16 -6.27
CA ALA A 24 0.42 -35.86 -6.55
C ALA A 24 1.17 -35.95 -7.89
N ALA A 25 0.82 -35.00 -8.74
CA ALA A 25 1.14 -34.74 -10.14
C ALA A 25 -0.16 -34.12 -10.71
N PRO A 26 -0.10 -33.14 -11.63
CA PRO A 26 -1.30 -32.63 -12.26
C PRO A 26 -2.12 -33.75 -12.93
N GLU A 27 -3.43 -33.80 -12.67
CA GLU A 27 -4.27 -34.91 -13.10
C GLU A 27 -5.18 -34.56 -14.27
N ASN A 28 -5.25 -35.48 -15.23
CA ASN A 28 -6.20 -35.47 -16.34
C ASN A 28 -6.20 -34.15 -17.15
N GLY A 29 -5.02 -33.64 -17.49
CA GLY A 29 -4.88 -32.46 -18.34
C GLY A 29 -5.45 -32.67 -19.74
N VAL A 30 -6.38 -31.82 -20.15
CA VAL A 30 -7.00 -31.81 -21.48
C VAL A 30 -6.76 -30.46 -22.13
N ILE A 31 -6.15 -30.46 -23.31
CA ILE A 31 -5.97 -29.24 -24.10
C ILE A 31 -7.31 -28.86 -24.72
N THR A 32 -7.81 -27.67 -24.42
CA THR A 32 -9.10 -27.15 -24.93
C THR A 32 -8.91 -26.08 -26.00
N ALA A 33 -7.78 -25.39 -26.01
CA ALA A 33 -7.42 -24.41 -27.04
C ALA A 33 -5.91 -24.37 -27.28
N GLY A 34 -5.50 -24.02 -28.50
CA GLY A 34 -4.10 -24.08 -28.92
C GLY A 34 -3.61 -25.48 -29.28
N ASP A 35 -2.31 -25.58 -29.57
CA ASP A 35 -1.62 -26.81 -29.99
C ASP A 35 -0.49 -27.12 -29.02
N GLY A 36 -0.46 -28.37 -28.54
CA GLY A 36 0.56 -28.85 -27.63
C GLY A 36 0.31 -30.31 -27.22
N MET A 37 1.10 -30.80 -26.27
CA MET A 37 0.95 -32.13 -25.70
C MET A 37 1.29 -32.13 -24.22
N VAL A 38 0.41 -32.73 -23.41
CA VAL A 38 0.74 -33.14 -22.04
C VAL A 38 1.35 -34.53 -22.12
N ASN A 39 2.64 -34.66 -21.83
CA ASN A 39 3.34 -35.93 -21.89
C ASN A 39 3.00 -36.81 -20.66
N PRO A 40 3.00 -38.14 -20.82
CA PRO A 40 2.94 -39.04 -19.67
C PRO A 40 4.06 -38.74 -18.69
N GLU A 41 3.74 -38.81 -17.39
CA GLU A 41 4.71 -38.59 -16.34
C GLU A 41 5.88 -39.58 -16.43
N VAL A 42 7.11 -39.08 -16.31
CA VAL A 42 8.32 -39.89 -16.24
C VAL A 42 9.04 -39.62 -14.93
N GLY A 43 9.13 -40.64 -14.07
CA GLY A 43 9.82 -40.60 -12.78
C GLY A 43 9.05 -39.87 -11.67
N GLN A 44 8.80 -38.57 -11.87
CA GLN A 44 8.02 -37.62 -11.04
C GLN A 44 7.90 -36.27 -11.80
N THR A 45 8.11 -36.30 -13.12
CA THR A 45 8.16 -35.12 -13.98
C THR A 45 7.04 -35.19 -15.00
N THR A 46 6.18 -34.18 -15.00
CA THR A 46 5.21 -33.94 -16.06
C THR A 46 5.77 -32.89 -17.00
N THR A 47 5.83 -33.21 -18.29
CA THR A 47 6.34 -32.29 -19.31
C THR A 47 5.19 -31.88 -20.24
N ILE A 48 5.00 -30.58 -20.41
CA ILE A 48 4.07 -30.01 -21.37
C ILE A 48 4.90 -29.44 -22.52
N ASP A 49 4.72 -30.00 -23.72
CA ASP A 49 5.32 -29.46 -24.95
C ASP A 49 4.26 -28.61 -25.67
N GLN A 50 4.35 -27.29 -25.50
CA GLN A 50 3.50 -26.33 -26.17
C GLN A 50 4.06 -26.01 -27.56
N VAL A 51 3.18 -25.92 -28.56
CA VAL A 51 3.54 -25.64 -29.96
C VAL A 51 3.02 -24.28 -30.41
N SER A 52 1.79 -23.91 -30.04
CA SER A 52 1.20 -22.60 -30.36
C SER A 52 1.63 -21.51 -29.38
N ASP A 53 1.47 -20.24 -29.76
CA ASP A 53 1.78 -19.10 -28.88
C ASP A 53 0.86 -19.05 -27.64
N HIS A 54 -0.40 -19.48 -27.77
CA HIS A 54 -1.35 -19.61 -26.66
C HIS A 54 -1.82 -21.05 -26.55
N LEU A 55 -1.82 -21.61 -25.34
CA LEU A 55 -2.30 -22.95 -25.03
C LEU A 55 -3.18 -22.90 -23.78
N THR A 56 -4.38 -23.49 -23.86
CA THR A 56 -5.26 -23.69 -22.70
C THR A 56 -5.33 -25.17 -22.36
N ILE A 57 -5.04 -25.49 -21.09
CA ILE A 57 -5.13 -26.83 -20.52
C ILE A 57 -6.11 -26.78 -19.35
N GLU A 58 -7.15 -27.59 -19.42
CA GLU A 58 -8.04 -27.85 -18.30
C GLU A 58 -7.57 -29.07 -17.52
N TRP A 59 -7.50 -28.93 -16.19
CA TRP A 59 -7.02 -29.96 -15.27
C TRP A 59 -8.10 -30.35 -14.29
N GLN A 60 -8.20 -31.65 -13.99
CA GLN A 60 -9.08 -32.12 -12.91
C GLN A 60 -8.54 -31.70 -11.54
N SER A 61 -7.23 -31.72 -11.36
CA SER A 61 -6.48 -31.12 -10.26
C SER A 61 -5.10 -30.71 -10.77
N PHE A 62 -4.50 -29.70 -10.15
CA PHE A 62 -3.14 -29.29 -10.40
C PHE A 62 -2.46 -29.10 -9.05
N ASP A 63 -1.94 -30.21 -8.53
CA ASP A 63 -1.13 -30.29 -7.32
C ASP A 63 0.25 -30.80 -7.70
N ILE A 64 1.27 -30.33 -7.01
CA ILE A 64 2.66 -30.75 -7.25
C ILE A 64 3.29 -31.04 -5.89
N ALA A 65 3.54 -32.30 -5.55
CA ALA A 65 4.21 -32.61 -4.29
C ALA A 65 5.68 -32.19 -4.31
N LYS A 66 6.29 -32.12 -3.12
CA LYS A 66 7.66 -31.63 -2.89
C LYS A 66 8.75 -32.21 -3.82
N ASN A 67 8.61 -33.44 -4.27
CA ASN A 67 9.61 -34.11 -5.12
C ASN A 67 9.20 -34.20 -6.60
N GLU A 68 8.07 -33.60 -6.96
CA GLU A 68 7.56 -33.55 -8.32
C GLU A 68 7.97 -32.28 -9.04
N ARG A 69 7.94 -32.36 -10.37
CA ARG A 69 8.26 -31.25 -11.25
C ARG A 69 7.27 -31.19 -12.40
N VAL A 70 6.87 -29.99 -12.76
CA VAL A 70 6.18 -29.69 -14.01
C VAL A 70 7.07 -28.81 -14.86
N ILE A 71 7.30 -29.20 -16.11
CA ILE A 71 8.13 -28.47 -17.07
C ILE A 71 7.26 -28.07 -18.26
N PHE A 72 7.25 -26.78 -18.59
CA PHE A 72 6.61 -26.25 -19.79
C PHE A 72 7.68 -25.88 -20.81
N ASN A 73 7.72 -26.60 -21.93
CA ASN A 73 8.54 -26.27 -23.09
C ASN A 73 7.67 -25.49 -24.09
N GLN A 74 7.89 -24.19 -24.17
CA GLN A 74 7.09 -23.25 -24.95
C GLN A 74 7.87 -22.74 -26.17
N PRO A 75 7.20 -22.36 -27.28
CA PRO A 75 7.89 -21.98 -28.52
C PRO A 75 8.71 -20.69 -28.41
N SER A 76 8.40 -19.82 -27.45
CA SER A 76 9.10 -18.56 -27.17
C SER A 76 8.95 -18.16 -25.70
N ALA A 77 9.63 -17.09 -25.29
CA ALA A 77 9.44 -16.49 -23.97
C ALA A 77 8.10 -15.76 -23.81
N ASP A 78 7.48 -15.37 -24.93
CA ASP A 78 6.20 -14.66 -24.96
C ASP A 78 4.99 -15.60 -25.03
N ALA A 79 5.21 -16.88 -25.34
CA ALA A 79 4.15 -17.88 -25.35
C ALA A 79 3.55 -18.08 -23.96
N ILE A 80 2.23 -18.31 -23.92
CA ILE A 80 1.44 -18.41 -22.69
C ILE A 80 0.78 -19.78 -22.61
N ALA A 81 0.98 -20.47 -21.48
CA ALA A 81 0.23 -21.66 -21.11
C ALA A 81 -0.76 -21.30 -19.99
N LEU A 82 -2.05 -21.30 -20.31
CA LEU A 82 -3.13 -21.16 -19.35
C LEU A 82 -3.50 -22.55 -18.80
N ASN A 83 -3.37 -22.71 -17.49
CA ASN A 83 -3.74 -23.90 -16.75
C ASN A 83 -4.98 -23.57 -15.92
N ARG A 84 -6.15 -24.09 -16.34
CA ARG A 84 -7.43 -23.92 -15.64
C ARG A 84 -7.73 -25.16 -14.81
N ILE A 85 -7.92 -24.99 -13.52
CA ILE A 85 -8.21 -26.09 -12.58
C ILE A 85 -9.71 -26.15 -12.33
N LEU A 86 -10.30 -27.32 -12.62
CA LEU A 86 -11.74 -27.60 -12.49
C LEU A 86 -12.10 -28.22 -11.12
N SER A 87 -11.10 -28.56 -10.32
CA SER A 87 -11.28 -29.12 -8.98
C SER A 87 -12.07 -28.15 -8.09
N GLY A 88 -12.80 -28.68 -7.10
CA GLY A 88 -13.46 -27.88 -6.05
C GLY A 88 -12.54 -27.52 -4.87
N SER A 89 -11.24 -27.81 -4.98
CA SER A 89 -10.24 -27.60 -3.94
C SER A 89 -9.14 -26.63 -4.42
N PRO A 90 -8.47 -25.92 -3.49
CA PRO A 90 -7.28 -25.14 -3.82
C PRO A 90 -6.16 -26.01 -4.40
N SER A 91 -5.31 -25.41 -5.23
CA SER A 91 -4.10 -26.04 -5.75
C SER A 91 -2.97 -25.97 -4.71
N MET A 92 -2.37 -27.12 -4.39
CA MET A 92 -1.23 -27.21 -3.48
C MET A 92 0.06 -27.46 -4.27
N ILE A 93 0.90 -26.43 -4.36
CA ILE A 93 2.17 -26.46 -5.07
C ILE A 93 3.29 -26.55 -4.02
N ALA A 94 3.87 -27.73 -3.87
CA ALA A 94 5.00 -27.99 -2.99
C ALA A 94 6.30 -28.33 -3.72
N GLY A 95 6.19 -28.77 -4.97
CA GLY A 95 7.33 -29.10 -5.83
C GLY A 95 7.74 -27.97 -6.77
N GLN A 96 8.19 -28.35 -7.96
CA GLN A 96 8.85 -27.44 -8.90
C GLN A 96 8.00 -27.15 -10.13
N ILE A 97 7.98 -25.89 -10.57
CA ILE A 97 7.46 -25.49 -11.87
C ILE A 97 8.60 -24.80 -12.63
N SER A 98 8.86 -25.24 -13.86
CA SER A 98 9.83 -24.59 -14.75
C SER A 98 9.19 -24.29 -16.10
N ALA A 99 9.35 -23.07 -16.60
CA ALA A 99 8.84 -22.67 -17.91
C ALA A 99 9.79 -21.68 -18.59
N ASN A 100 10.03 -21.84 -19.89
CA ASN A 100 10.78 -20.85 -20.64
C ASN A 100 9.92 -19.67 -21.12
N GLY A 101 8.58 -19.77 -21.02
CA GLY A 101 7.62 -18.71 -21.32
C GLY A 101 6.73 -18.41 -20.13
N ARG A 102 5.52 -17.92 -20.41
CA ARG A 102 4.59 -17.39 -19.40
C ARG A 102 3.58 -18.46 -19.00
N ILE A 103 3.25 -18.48 -17.70
CA ILE A 103 2.29 -19.41 -17.12
C ILE A 103 1.15 -18.63 -16.49
N PHE A 104 -0.08 -18.92 -16.90
CA PHE A 104 -1.28 -18.52 -16.16
C PHE A 104 -1.79 -19.74 -15.41
N LEU A 105 -1.98 -19.62 -14.10
CA LEU A 105 -2.49 -20.66 -13.23
C LEU A 105 -3.79 -20.16 -12.60
N ILE A 106 -4.90 -20.78 -12.98
CA ILE A 106 -6.25 -20.34 -12.60
C ILE A 106 -6.90 -21.45 -11.76
N ASN A 107 -7.14 -21.17 -10.48
CA ASN A 107 -7.96 -22.03 -9.64
C ASN A 107 -8.90 -21.17 -8.79
N ARG A 108 -10.19 -21.24 -9.10
CA ARG A 108 -11.23 -20.43 -8.45
C ARG A 108 -11.37 -20.66 -6.94
N ASN A 109 -10.81 -21.74 -6.41
CA ASN A 109 -10.85 -22.06 -4.98
C ASN A 109 -9.57 -21.63 -4.24
N GLY A 110 -8.51 -21.22 -4.95
CA GLY A 110 -7.24 -20.79 -4.36
C GLY A 110 -6.02 -21.56 -4.88
N ILE A 111 -4.85 -20.98 -4.62
CA ILE A 111 -3.54 -21.51 -5.01
C ILE A 111 -2.57 -21.27 -3.86
N VAL A 112 -1.88 -22.31 -3.41
CA VAL A 112 -0.90 -22.22 -2.32
C VAL A 112 0.42 -22.79 -2.78
N PHE A 113 1.43 -21.93 -2.89
CA PHE A 113 2.83 -22.30 -3.05
C PHE A 113 3.44 -22.49 -1.65
N THR A 114 3.64 -23.74 -1.24
CA THR A 114 4.12 -24.06 0.11
C THR A 114 5.61 -23.74 0.27
N SER A 115 6.12 -23.76 1.50
CA SER A 115 7.52 -23.43 1.78
C SER A 115 8.60 -24.24 1.04
N SER A 116 8.26 -25.38 0.43
CA SER A 116 9.21 -26.16 -0.38
C SER A 116 9.12 -25.91 -1.88
N SER A 117 8.16 -25.11 -2.34
CA SER A 117 7.97 -24.88 -3.76
C SER A 117 9.06 -24.02 -4.35
N ASN A 118 9.40 -24.31 -5.60
CA ASN A 118 10.31 -23.50 -6.38
C ASN A 118 9.76 -23.34 -7.80
N VAL A 119 9.47 -22.10 -8.18
CA VAL A 119 8.89 -21.74 -9.48
C VAL A 119 9.88 -20.86 -10.23
N ASP A 120 10.26 -21.27 -11.43
CA ASP A 120 11.19 -20.56 -12.31
C ASP A 120 10.56 -20.44 -13.71
N VAL A 121 10.11 -19.25 -14.07
CA VAL A 121 9.31 -19.00 -15.29
C VAL A 121 9.72 -17.69 -15.97
N ASN A 122 9.30 -17.45 -17.21
CA ASN A 122 9.45 -16.09 -17.76
C ASN A 122 8.49 -15.11 -17.09
N SER A 123 7.23 -15.51 -16.90
CA SER A 123 6.22 -14.75 -16.15
C SER A 123 5.20 -15.69 -15.52
N LEU A 124 4.64 -15.31 -14.39
CA LEU A 124 3.57 -16.02 -13.68
C LEU A 124 2.38 -15.09 -13.46
N LEU A 125 1.19 -15.54 -13.82
CA LEU A 125 -0.07 -15.06 -13.27
C LEU A 125 -0.70 -16.19 -12.47
N ALA A 126 -0.87 -16.03 -11.16
CA ALA A 126 -1.64 -16.95 -10.33
C ALA A 126 -2.92 -16.24 -9.87
N THR A 127 -4.08 -16.76 -10.24
CA THR A 127 -5.34 -16.08 -9.97
C THR A 127 -6.47 -17.05 -9.64
N THR A 128 -7.47 -16.51 -8.93
CA THR A 128 -8.74 -17.19 -8.63
C THR A 128 -9.86 -16.75 -9.58
N ILE A 129 -9.58 -15.81 -10.47
CA ILE A 129 -10.55 -15.24 -11.40
C ILE A 129 -10.30 -15.86 -12.77
N ASP A 130 -11.36 -16.32 -13.42
CA ASP A 130 -11.26 -17.04 -14.68
C ASP A 130 -11.55 -16.12 -15.87
N ILE A 131 -11.03 -16.53 -17.03
CA ILE A 131 -11.12 -15.85 -18.33
C ILE A 131 -11.69 -16.83 -19.35
N ALA A 132 -12.50 -16.36 -20.30
CA ALA A 132 -12.98 -17.23 -21.37
C ALA A 132 -11.86 -17.61 -22.35
N ASP A 133 -11.86 -18.85 -22.86
CA ASP A 133 -10.87 -19.31 -23.85
C ASP A 133 -10.85 -18.42 -25.10
N SER A 134 -12.02 -17.94 -25.53
CA SER A 134 -12.12 -17.03 -26.68
C SER A 134 -11.41 -15.70 -26.46
N ASP A 135 -11.47 -15.17 -25.24
CA ASP A 135 -10.83 -13.91 -24.87
C ASP A 135 -9.32 -14.10 -24.75
N PHE A 136 -8.90 -15.17 -24.06
CA PHE A 136 -7.49 -15.55 -23.93
C PHE A 136 -6.80 -15.74 -25.30
N ILE A 137 -7.40 -16.53 -26.19
CA ILE A 137 -6.84 -16.80 -27.53
C ILE A 137 -6.84 -15.53 -28.40
N ALA A 138 -7.78 -14.61 -28.18
CA ALA A 138 -7.82 -13.32 -28.87
C ALA A 138 -6.80 -12.31 -28.31
N GLY A 139 -6.11 -12.63 -27.20
CA GLY A 139 -5.24 -11.69 -26.48
C GLY A 139 -6.01 -10.60 -25.73
N ASN A 140 -7.31 -10.78 -25.51
CA ASN A 140 -8.14 -9.90 -24.69
C ASN A 140 -8.15 -10.42 -23.26
N TYR A 141 -7.25 -9.95 -22.40
CA TYR A 141 -7.12 -10.49 -21.04
C TYR A 141 -8.12 -9.86 -20.06
N ASP A 142 -9.41 -10.16 -20.28
CA ASP A 142 -10.54 -9.76 -19.44
C ASP A 142 -10.96 -10.91 -18.51
N PHE A 143 -10.53 -10.83 -17.24
CA PHE A 143 -10.84 -11.81 -16.21
C PHE A 143 -12.13 -11.40 -15.51
N SER A 144 -13.24 -11.98 -15.97
CA SER A 144 -14.60 -11.55 -15.62
C SER A 144 -15.41 -12.59 -14.85
N VAL A 145 -14.83 -13.76 -14.55
CA VAL A 145 -15.51 -14.84 -13.82
C VAL A 145 -14.92 -14.98 -12.41
N PRO A 146 -15.57 -14.44 -11.36
CA PRO A 146 -14.99 -14.42 -10.02
C PRO A 146 -14.77 -15.81 -9.41
N GLY A 147 -13.76 -15.90 -8.54
CA GLY A 147 -13.49 -17.06 -7.70
C GLY A 147 -14.45 -17.21 -6.52
N ALA A 148 -14.13 -18.12 -5.59
CA ALA A 148 -14.78 -18.17 -4.29
C ALA A 148 -14.39 -16.93 -3.45
N GLN A 149 -15.29 -16.43 -2.60
CA GLN A 149 -15.09 -15.18 -1.86
C GLN A 149 -13.91 -15.22 -0.87
N ASP A 150 -13.61 -16.40 -0.32
CA ASP A 150 -12.51 -16.64 0.61
C ASP A 150 -11.28 -17.26 -0.07
N ALA A 151 -11.27 -17.30 -1.41
CA ALA A 151 -10.15 -17.84 -2.15
C ALA A 151 -8.87 -17.02 -1.88
N LEU A 152 -7.76 -17.75 -1.77
CA LEU A 152 -6.46 -17.23 -1.41
C LEU A 152 -5.44 -17.62 -2.47
N VAL A 153 -4.60 -16.66 -2.88
CA VAL A 153 -3.32 -16.95 -3.54
C VAL A 153 -2.21 -16.67 -2.54
N ALA A 154 -1.51 -17.71 -2.11
CA ALA A 154 -0.47 -17.61 -1.09
C ALA A 154 0.87 -18.16 -1.59
N ASN A 155 1.95 -17.46 -1.26
CA ASN A 155 3.32 -17.94 -1.45
C ASN A 155 4.09 -18.00 -0.12
N GLU A 156 4.56 -19.19 0.22
CA GLU A 156 5.51 -19.46 1.30
C GLU A 156 6.86 -19.93 0.73
N GLY A 157 6.92 -20.24 -0.57
CA GLY A 157 8.11 -20.77 -1.25
C GLY A 157 8.90 -19.69 -1.98
N SER A 158 9.59 -20.09 -3.06
CA SER A 158 10.37 -19.18 -3.89
C SER A 158 9.84 -19.18 -5.33
N ILE A 159 9.50 -17.99 -5.83
CA ILE A 159 9.03 -17.75 -7.19
C ILE A 159 9.95 -16.72 -7.84
N THR A 160 10.56 -17.11 -8.94
CA THR A 160 11.46 -16.28 -9.72
C THR A 160 10.93 -16.16 -11.14
N ALA A 161 10.75 -14.93 -11.61
CA ALA A 161 10.59 -14.62 -13.01
C ALA A 161 11.96 -14.26 -13.62
N THR A 162 12.16 -14.59 -14.89
CA THR A 162 13.35 -14.13 -15.64
C THR A 162 13.37 -12.60 -15.75
N ASP A 163 14.51 -12.03 -16.14
CA ASP A 163 14.64 -10.58 -16.34
C ASP A 163 13.52 -10.03 -17.25
N ALA A 164 12.96 -8.88 -16.87
CA ALA A 164 11.80 -8.24 -17.51
C ALA A 164 10.49 -9.06 -17.47
N GLY A 165 10.43 -10.09 -16.63
CA GLY A 165 9.24 -10.89 -16.38
C GLY A 165 8.26 -10.28 -15.39
N LEU A 166 7.07 -10.86 -15.31
CA LEU A 166 6.02 -10.49 -14.36
C LEU A 166 5.76 -11.63 -13.37
N ILE A 167 5.56 -11.29 -12.09
CA ILE A 167 4.85 -12.15 -11.13
C ILE A 167 3.59 -11.41 -10.70
N ALA A 168 2.42 -11.95 -11.00
CA ALA A 168 1.14 -11.36 -10.65
C ALA A 168 0.27 -12.33 -9.85
N PHE A 169 -0.16 -11.93 -8.66
CA PHE A 169 -1.15 -12.63 -7.86
C PHE A 169 -2.43 -11.81 -7.80
N VAL A 170 -3.56 -12.40 -8.23
CA VAL A 170 -4.85 -11.70 -8.23
C VAL A 170 -5.94 -12.58 -7.64
N ALA A 171 -6.45 -12.22 -6.47
CA ALA A 171 -7.49 -12.97 -5.75
C ALA A 171 -8.15 -12.12 -4.67
N PRO A 172 -9.29 -12.52 -4.11
CA PRO A 172 -9.86 -11.88 -2.91
C PRO A 172 -8.84 -11.64 -1.80
N ASN A 173 -8.03 -12.65 -1.50
CA ASN A 173 -6.97 -12.59 -0.51
C ASN A 173 -5.65 -13.00 -1.16
N VAL A 174 -4.60 -12.24 -0.89
CA VAL A 174 -3.24 -12.50 -1.36
C VAL A 174 -2.28 -12.50 -0.17
N ALA A 175 -1.37 -13.47 -0.13
CA ALA A 175 -0.36 -13.55 0.90
C ALA A 175 1.01 -13.90 0.31
N ASN A 176 2.06 -13.23 0.77
CA ASN A 176 3.44 -13.63 0.51
C ASN A 176 4.21 -13.67 1.83
N SER A 177 4.60 -14.87 2.27
CA SER A 177 5.56 -15.10 3.35
C SER A 177 6.86 -15.75 2.84
N GLY A 178 6.98 -15.92 1.53
CA GLY A 178 8.15 -16.46 0.84
C GLY A 178 8.89 -15.38 0.05
N LEU A 179 9.57 -15.79 -1.02
CA LEU A 179 10.30 -14.89 -1.93
C LEU A 179 9.57 -14.76 -3.27
N LEU A 180 9.31 -13.53 -3.69
CA LEU A 180 8.94 -13.18 -5.06
C LEU A 180 10.06 -12.36 -5.70
N GLN A 181 10.62 -12.81 -6.81
CA GLN A 181 11.72 -12.13 -7.48
C GLN A 181 11.46 -11.93 -8.99
N ALA A 182 11.45 -10.68 -9.45
CA ALA A 182 11.28 -10.31 -10.86
C ALA A 182 12.19 -9.13 -11.23
N ASN A 183 13.47 -9.40 -11.48
CA ASN A 183 14.44 -8.36 -11.86
C ASN A 183 14.08 -7.75 -13.22
N LEU A 184 14.34 -6.46 -13.41
CA LEU A 184 13.98 -5.65 -14.58
C LEU A 184 12.48 -5.71 -14.93
N GLY A 185 11.67 -6.29 -14.06
CA GLY A 185 10.30 -6.73 -14.31
C GLY A 185 9.33 -6.13 -13.32
N SER A 186 8.26 -6.86 -13.00
CA SER A 186 7.29 -6.38 -12.02
C SER A 186 6.74 -7.48 -11.14
N VAL A 187 6.49 -7.15 -9.88
CA VAL A 187 5.68 -7.96 -8.97
C VAL A 187 4.39 -7.20 -8.68
N VAL A 188 3.26 -7.83 -8.96
CA VAL A 188 1.92 -7.26 -8.77
C VAL A 188 1.12 -8.16 -7.83
N LEU A 189 0.73 -7.64 -6.67
CA LEU A 189 -0.21 -8.33 -5.78
C LEU A 189 -1.50 -7.52 -5.77
N ALA A 190 -2.62 -8.20 -6.04
CA ALA A 190 -3.88 -7.50 -6.15
C ALA A 190 -5.03 -8.24 -5.50
N SER A 191 -5.83 -7.46 -4.77
CA SER A 191 -7.10 -7.89 -4.21
C SER A 191 -8.26 -7.32 -5.02
N GLY A 192 -9.09 -8.21 -5.57
CA GLY A 192 -10.23 -7.88 -6.42
C GLY A 192 -10.99 -9.10 -6.92
N GLU A 193 -12.09 -8.86 -7.63
CA GLU A 193 -13.00 -9.91 -8.16
C GLU A 193 -12.91 -10.12 -9.66
N VAL A 194 -12.61 -9.05 -10.38
CA VAL A 194 -12.49 -9.00 -11.83
C VAL A 194 -11.41 -7.98 -12.17
N PHE A 195 -10.71 -8.22 -13.25
CA PHE A 195 -9.66 -7.31 -13.70
C PHE A 195 -9.42 -7.46 -15.19
N THR A 196 -9.01 -6.37 -15.81
CA THR A 196 -8.39 -6.37 -17.12
C THR A 196 -6.90 -6.18 -16.96
N PHE A 197 -6.12 -6.96 -17.71
CA PHE A 197 -4.67 -6.92 -17.64
C PHE A 197 -4.09 -6.59 -19.01
N ASP A 198 -3.32 -5.52 -19.13
CA ASP A 198 -2.60 -5.21 -20.37
C ASP A 198 -1.14 -5.68 -20.28
N PHE A 199 -0.82 -6.80 -20.92
CA PHE A 199 0.54 -7.36 -21.00
C PHE A 199 1.44 -6.68 -22.05
N PHE A 200 0.87 -5.93 -23.00
CA PHE A 200 1.60 -5.42 -24.18
C PHE A 200 1.67 -3.88 -24.22
N GLY A 201 1.00 -3.21 -23.29
CA GLY A 201 1.06 -1.77 -23.06
C GLY A 201 2.01 -1.39 -21.92
N ASP A 202 1.49 -0.63 -20.96
CA ASP A 202 2.20 -0.09 -19.80
C ASP A 202 2.23 -1.05 -18.59
N GLY A 203 1.68 -2.25 -18.73
CA GLY A 203 1.59 -3.23 -17.63
C GLY A 203 0.49 -2.90 -16.61
N LEU A 204 -0.43 -1.99 -16.93
CA LEU A 204 -1.45 -1.54 -16.00
C LEU A 204 -2.51 -2.62 -15.76
N VAL A 205 -2.63 -3.03 -14.49
CA VAL A 205 -3.78 -3.83 -14.04
C VAL A 205 -4.91 -2.88 -13.71
N THR A 206 -6.04 -3.08 -14.37
CA THR A 206 -7.24 -2.27 -14.16
C THR A 206 -8.31 -3.15 -13.53
N PHE A 207 -8.70 -2.81 -12.30
CA PHE A 207 -9.80 -3.49 -11.63
C PHE A 207 -11.10 -2.86 -12.08
N ALA A 208 -12.01 -3.69 -12.56
CA ALA A 208 -13.37 -3.24 -12.82
C ALA A 208 -14.19 -3.38 -11.53
N ALA A 209 -15.06 -2.40 -11.27
CA ALA A 209 -16.08 -2.54 -10.24
C ALA A 209 -17.03 -3.67 -10.67
N SER A 210 -17.05 -4.74 -9.89
CA SER A 210 -17.98 -5.84 -10.07
C SER A 210 -19.23 -5.55 -9.22
N ASP A 211 -20.43 -5.63 -9.80
CA ASP A 211 -21.71 -5.57 -9.06
C ASP A 211 -22.03 -6.91 -8.38
N VAL A 212 -21.01 -7.71 -8.05
CA VAL A 212 -21.21 -9.02 -7.43
C VAL A 212 -21.40 -8.80 -5.93
N ASP A 213 -22.66 -8.89 -5.52
CA ASP A 213 -23.07 -8.99 -4.12
C ASP A 213 -22.21 -10.04 -3.39
N GLY A 214 -21.33 -9.63 -2.47
CA GLY A 214 -20.92 -10.53 -1.39
C GLY A 214 -19.50 -10.43 -0.82
N MET A 215 -18.53 -9.78 -1.45
CA MET A 215 -17.22 -9.62 -0.81
C MET A 215 -17.22 -8.46 0.18
N LYS A 216 -17.07 -8.81 1.46
CA LYS A 216 -17.03 -7.83 2.55
C LYS A 216 -15.63 -7.28 2.77
N ASN A 217 -14.59 -8.07 2.53
CA ASN A 217 -13.21 -7.74 2.84
C ASN A 217 -12.25 -8.29 1.77
N GLY A 218 -11.16 -7.60 1.54
CA GLY A 218 -10.03 -8.05 0.73
C GLY A 218 -8.72 -7.75 1.44
N SER A 219 -7.73 -8.61 1.27
CA SER A 219 -6.47 -8.46 1.99
C SER A 219 -5.26 -8.80 1.14
N ILE A 220 -4.19 -8.04 1.35
CA ILE A 220 -2.84 -8.34 0.88
C ILE A 220 -1.93 -8.33 2.11
N ASN A 221 -1.31 -9.47 2.41
CA ASN A 221 -0.35 -9.58 3.52
C ASN A 221 1.03 -9.95 2.96
N VAL A 222 2.05 -9.17 3.28
CA VAL A 222 3.42 -9.38 2.82
C VAL A 222 4.35 -9.47 4.03
N ASP A 223 4.67 -10.71 4.39
CA ASP A 223 5.55 -11.09 5.50
C ASP A 223 6.89 -11.65 4.99
N GLY A 224 7.05 -11.78 3.67
CA GLY A 224 8.27 -12.24 3.00
C GLY A 224 8.71 -11.29 1.88
N ASP A 225 9.95 -11.47 1.42
CA ASP A 225 10.64 -10.54 0.54
C ASP A 225 10.00 -10.44 -0.86
N ILE A 226 9.92 -9.20 -1.37
CA ILE A 226 9.60 -8.92 -2.77
C ILE A 226 10.76 -8.16 -3.39
N LEU A 227 11.39 -8.76 -4.41
CA LEU A 227 12.58 -8.23 -5.08
C LEU A 227 12.29 -7.98 -6.57
N ALA A 228 12.08 -6.73 -6.96
CA ALA A 228 11.89 -6.29 -8.34
C ALA A 228 12.92 -5.21 -8.72
N ARG A 229 14.22 -5.54 -8.59
CA ARG A 229 15.31 -4.60 -8.93
C ARG A 229 15.20 -4.13 -10.36
N ASP A 230 15.45 -2.84 -10.61
CA ASP A 230 15.27 -2.21 -11.93
C ASP A 230 13.84 -2.36 -12.49
N GLY A 231 12.86 -2.53 -11.61
CA GLY A 231 11.48 -2.86 -11.94
C GLY A 231 10.46 -2.15 -11.04
N ALA A 232 9.31 -2.79 -10.87
CA ALA A 232 8.22 -2.25 -10.06
C ALA A 232 7.60 -3.28 -9.11
N VAL A 233 7.18 -2.80 -7.95
CA VAL A 233 6.34 -3.54 -6.98
C VAL A 233 5.02 -2.79 -6.86
N ILE A 234 3.91 -3.45 -7.20
CA ILE A 234 2.58 -2.84 -7.19
C ILE A 234 1.65 -3.68 -6.32
N LEU A 235 1.12 -3.09 -5.26
CA LEU A 235 0.13 -3.73 -4.40
C LEU A 235 -1.14 -2.92 -4.44
N THR A 236 -2.23 -3.54 -4.87
CA THR A 236 -3.50 -2.84 -5.04
C THR A 236 -4.66 -3.65 -4.50
N ALA A 237 -5.35 -3.11 -3.51
CA ALA A 237 -6.57 -3.71 -2.98
C ALA A 237 -7.73 -2.78 -3.29
N THR A 238 -8.41 -3.03 -4.41
CA THR A 238 -9.52 -2.16 -4.82
C THR A 238 -10.80 -2.60 -4.13
N ALA A 239 -11.36 -1.72 -3.33
CA ALA A 239 -12.72 -1.86 -2.81
C ALA A 239 -13.72 -1.78 -3.99
N ALA A 240 -14.43 -2.88 -4.29
CA ALA A 240 -15.74 -2.73 -4.94
C ALA A 240 -16.67 -1.91 -4.02
N ARG A 241 -17.75 -1.34 -4.56
CA ARG A 241 -18.64 -0.41 -3.82
C ARG A 241 -19.15 -0.93 -2.46
N ASP A 242 -19.11 -2.25 -2.25
CA ASP A 242 -19.59 -2.94 -1.05
C ASP A 242 -18.46 -3.51 -0.14
N PHE A 243 -17.18 -3.24 -0.43
CA PHE A 243 -16.10 -3.61 0.49
C PHE A 243 -16.19 -2.76 1.75
N ILE A 244 -16.31 -3.43 2.89
CA ILE A 244 -16.40 -2.78 4.19
C ILE A 244 -14.99 -2.45 4.70
N ASN A 245 -13.98 -3.29 4.42
CA ASN A 245 -12.58 -3.02 4.74
C ASN A 245 -11.63 -3.72 3.74
N THR A 246 -10.81 -2.96 3.00
CA THR A 246 -9.62 -3.49 2.31
C THR A 246 -8.38 -3.21 3.14
N VAL A 247 -7.47 -4.17 3.26
CA VAL A 247 -6.25 -4.01 4.06
C VAL A 247 -5.03 -4.48 3.30
N ILE A 248 -3.97 -3.67 3.31
CA ILE A 248 -2.62 -4.06 2.91
C ILE A 248 -1.73 -4.02 4.16
N ASN A 249 -1.12 -5.14 4.51
CA ASN A 249 -0.16 -5.25 5.62
C ASN A 249 1.21 -5.65 5.08
N ILE A 250 2.23 -4.82 5.36
CA ILE A 250 3.60 -5.03 4.93
C ILE A 250 4.50 -5.14 6.16
N GLU A 251 4.89 -6.36 6.52
CA GLU A 251 5.83 -6.63 7.61
C GLU A 251 7.26 -6.86 7.11
N ALA A 252 7.44 -7.17 5.82
CA ALA A 252 8.72 -7.47 5.19
C ALA A 252 9.22 -6.39 4.22
N ASP A 253 10.44 -6.57 3.73
CA ASP A 253 11.11 -5.61 2.86
C ASP A 253 10.59 -5.70 1.42
N LEU A 254 10.25 -4.54 0.84
CA LEU A 254 9.96 -4.38 -0.58
C LEU A 254 11.15 -3.70 -1.26
N VAL A 255 11.79 -4.39 -2.22
CA VAL A 255 12.98 -3.88 -2.89
C VAL A 255 12.75 -3.75 -4.39
N ALA A 256 12.69 -2.51 -4.85
CA ALA A 256 12.67 -2.10 -6.25
C ALA A 256 13.87 -1.21 -6.60
N SER A 257 15.04 -1.41 -5.98
CA SER A 257 16.23 -0.59 -6.27
C SER A 257 16.63 -0.69 -7.75
N SER A 258 17.03 0.41 -8.39
CA SER A 258 17.50 0.43 -9.78
C SER A 258 18.94 0.96 -9.91
N ALA A 259 19.70 0.38 -10.83
CA ALA A 259 20.99 0.90 -11.30
C ALA A 259 20.85 1.75 -12.58
N THR A 260 19.63 1.94 -13.09
CA THR A 260 19.33 2.71 -14.31
C THR A 260 18.79 4.10 -14.00
N ILE A 261 18.65 4.94 -15.03
CA ILE A 261 18.11 6.31 -14.92
C ILE A 261 16.65 6.30 -14.47
N GLU A 262 15.86 5.34 -14.94
CA GLU A 262 14.50 5.14 -14.43
C GLU A 262 14.63 4.38 -13.11
N GLY A 263 14.53 5.12 -11.99
CA GLY A 263 14.47 4.51 -10.67
C GLY A 263 13.35 3.47 -10.59
N GLY A 264 13.50 2.48 -9.71
CA GLY A 264 12.41 1.54 -9.52
C GLY A 264 11.26 2.16 -8.74
N ARG A 265 10.13 1.46 -8.75
CA ARG A 265 8.85 2.00 -8.30
C ARG A 265 8.17 1.05 -7.32
N ILE A 266 7.67 1.59 -6.22
CA ILE A 266 6.81 0.86 -5.28
C ILE A 266 5.51 1.64 -5.18
N ILE A 267 4.39 0.99 -5.51
CA ILE A 267 3.07 1.62 -5.51
C ILE A 267 2.14 0.77 -4.66
N LEU A 268 1.59 1.37 -3.60
CA LEU A 268 0.55 0.78 -2.76
C LEU A 268 -0.73 1.58 -2.91
N SER A 269 -1.84 0.93 -3.25
CA SER A 269 -3.12 1.62 -3.36
C SER A 269 -4.28 0.78 -2.82
N THR A 270 -5.11 1.37 -1.98
CA THR A 270 -6.34 0.72 -1.47
C THR A 270 -7.63 1.43 -1.85
N GLY A 271 -7.53 2.47 -2.67
CA GLY A 271 -8.62 3.40 -2.93
C GLY A 271 -9.03 4.17 -1.67
N ASP A 272 -10.25 4.70 -1.70
CA ASP A 272 -10.72 5.75 -0.79
C ASP A 272 -10.98 5.30 0.65
N GLN A 273 -11.11 3.99 0.89
CA GLN A 273 -11.68 3.41 2.11
C GLN A 273 -10.79 2.33 2.74
N GLY A 274 -9.66 1.99 2.12
CA GLY A 274 -8.81 0.92 2.61
C GLY A 274 -7.74 1.39 3.58
N THR A 275 -7.20 0.44 4.35
CA THR A 275 -6.11 0.68 5.29
C THR A 275 -4.81 0.10 4.76
N ILE A 276 -3.73 0.87 4.85
CA ILE A 276 -2.36 0.40 4.55
C ILE A 276 -1.53 0.48 5.83
N ASN A 277 -0.97 -0.65 6.26
CA ASN A 277 -0.03 -0.74 7.37
C ASN A 277 1.36 -1.10 6.84
N VAL A 278 2.35 -0.26 7.12
CA VAL A 278 3.73 -0.42 6.69
C VAL A 278 4.64 -0.51 7.90
N ALA A 279 5.12 -1.71 8.18
CA ALA A 279 6.10 -2.00 9.23
C ALA A 279 7.49 -2.37 8.69
N GLY A 280 7.56 -2.94 7.47
CA GLY A 280 8.81 -3.27 6.78
C GLY A 280 9.41 -2.12 5.96
N ASP A 281 10.64 -2.30 5.49
CA ASP A 281 11.34 -1.30 4.68
C ASP A 281 10.90 -1.32 3.21
N MET A 282 10.91 -0.15 2.57
CA MET A 282 10.69 -0.01 1.13
C MET A 282 11.88 0.70 0.52
N ASN A 283 12.58 -0.01 -0.36
CA ASN A 283 13.77 0.51 -1.02
C ASN A 283 13.55 0.58 -2.54
N ALA A 284 13.41 1.80 -3.05
CA ALA A 284 13.38 2.12 -4.46
C ALA A 284 14.54 3.05 -4.84
N THR A 285 15.69 2.93 -4.17
CA THR A 285 16.93 3.67 -4.51
C THR A 285 17.26 3.52 -6.00
N GLY A 286 17.63 4.61 -6.66
CA GLY A 286 17.90 4.64 -8.10
C GLY A 286 19.18 5.40 -8.43
N ARG A 287 19.58 5.43 -9.70
CA ARG A 287 20.63 6.36 -10.14
C ARG A 287 20.23 7.81 -9.88
N ASP A 288 19.00 8.16 -10.30
CA ASP A 288 18.37 9.47 -10.13
C ASP A 288 17.19 9.36 -9.13
N GLY A 289 17.40 8.56 -8.08
CA GLY A 289 16.35 8.20 -7.12
C GLY A 289 15.23 7.38 -7.76
N GLY A 290 14.30 6.88 -6.95
CA GLY A 290 13.12 6.16 -7.44
C GLY A 290 11.82 6.76 -6.94
N MET A 291 10.78 5.94 -6.90
CA MET A 291 9.44 6.38 -6.54
C MET A 291 8.80 5.42 -5.55
N ILE A 292 8.25 5.97 -4.47
CA ILE A 292 7.34 5.28 -3.57
C ILE A 292 6.04 6.07 -3.50
N GLU A 293 4.93 5.45 -3.87
CA GLU A 293 3.59 6.03 -3.79
C GLU A 293 2.72 5.13 -2.91
N ILE A 294 2.08 5.71 -1.89
CA ILE A 294 1.20 5.03 -0.96
C ILE A 294 -0.08 5.84 -0.87
N ASP A 295 -1.20 5.29 -1.34
CA ASP A 295 -2.51 5.94 -1.33
C ASP A 295 -3.58 5.05 -0.70
N GLY A 296 -4.31 5.55 0.30
CA GLY A 296 -5.37 4.80 0.96
C GLY A 296 -6.45 5.65 1.63
N GLY A 297 -7.42 4.99 2.25
CA GLY A 297 -8.33 5.64 3.20
C GLY A 297 -7.58 6.03 4.47
N GLU A 298 -6.90 5.05 5.07
CA GLU A 298 -5.97 5.24 6.18
C GLU A 298 -4.60 4.66 5.85
N VAL A 299 -3.53 5.36 6.26
CA VAL A 299 -2.15 4.92 6.06
C VAL A 299 -1.38 5.04 7.37
N PHE A 300 -0.79 3.93 7.81
CA PHE A 300 0.04 3.83 9.01
C PHE A 300 1.44 3.36 8.60
N VAL A 301 2.46 4.20 8.84
CA VAL A 301 3.87 3.86 8.65
C VAL A 301 4.55 3.84 10.01
N ASP A 302 4.95 2.65 10.44
CA ASP A 302 5.52 2.41 11.76
C ASP A 302 6.91 3.03 11.93
N ALA A 303 7.31 3.25 13.18
CA ALA A 303 8.61 3.83 13.52
C ALA A 303 9.82 2.97 13.09
N GLY A 304 9.59 1.68 12.81
CA GLY A 304 10.61 0.75 12.32
C GLY A 304 10.80 0.81 10.80
N ALA A 305 9.84 1.35 10.05
CA ALA A 305 9.85 1.33 8.60
C ALA A 305 10.69 2.48 8.01
N ALA A 306 11.48 2.16 6.98
CA ALA A 306 12.19 3.13 6.16
C ALA A 306 11.70 3.10 4.71
N LEU A 307 11.25 4.24 4.20
CA LEU A 307 10.93 4.49 2.81
C LEU A 307 12.11 5.22 2.16
N THR A 308 12.82 4.58 1.25
CA THR A 308 14.08 5.09 0.68
C THR A 308 14.01 5.17 -0.84
N VAL A 309 14.21 6.37 -1.38
CA VAL A 309 14.29 6.68 -2.82
C VAL A 309 15.54 7.49 -3.16
N ASP A 310 16.60 7.34 -2.37
CA ASP A 310 17.86 8.07 -2.55
C ASP A 310 18.50 7.81 -3.93
N ALA A 311 19.36 8.74 -4.36
CA ALA A 311 20.26 8.54 -5.48
C ALA A 311 21.53 7.78 -5.03
N ASP A 312 21.89 6.71 -5.76
CA ASP A 312 23.09 5.91 -5.48
C ASP A 312 24.34 6.35 -6.25
N GLN A 313 24.20 7.26 -7.22
CA GLN A 313 25.30 7.82 -8.01
C GLN A 313 25.58 9.27 -7.66
N GLY A 314 26.86 9.68 -7.71
CA GLY A 314 27.29 11.01 -7.23
C GLY A 314 26.63 12.23 -7.88
N MET A 315 26.02 12.13 -9.06
CA MET A 315 25.31 13.25 -9.72
C MET A 315 23.80 13.05 -9.82
N GLY A 316 23.26 11.99 -9.21
CA GLY A 316 21.84 11.68 -9.31
C GLY A 316 20.97 12.56 -8.44
N ASP A 317 19.78 12.90 -8.93
CA ASP A 317 18.77 13.60 -8.13
C ASP A 317 18.09 12.62 -7.16
N GLY A 318 17.62 13.08 -6.01
CA GLY A 318 16.82 12.28 -5.10
C GLY A 318 15.44 11.97 -5.69
N GLY A 319 14.85 10.86 -5.28
CA GLY A 319 13.57 10.39 -5.81
C GLY A 319 12.34 11.08 -5.23
N SER A 320 11.19 10.44 -5.38
CA SER A 320 9.92 10.93 -4.86
C SER A 320 9.24 9.95 -3.91
N ILE A 321 8.77 10.45 -2.77
CA ILE A 321 7.91 9.72 -1.85
C ILE A 321 6.60 10.48 -1.72
N ALA A 322 5.48 9.81 -2.00
CA ALA A 322 4.15 10.34 -1.75
C ALA A 322 3.39 9.37 -0.85
N VAL A 323 2.99 9.83 0.33
CA VAL A 323 2.13 9.12 1.28
C VAL A 323 0.87 9.94 1.45
N THR A 324 -0.24 9.49 0.87
CA THR A 324 -1.52 10.19 0.84
C THR A 324 -2.63 9.36 1.44
N SER A 325 -3.58 10.02 2.09
CA SER A 325 -4.78 9.37 2.59
C SER A 325 -5.99 10.27 2.57
N ARG A 326 -7.19 9.68 2.62
CA ARG A 326 -8.44 10.44 2.77
C ARG A 326 -8.81 10.73 4.21
N GLU A 327 -8.62 9.78 5.11
CA GLU A 327 -9.07 9.90 6.49
C GLU A 327 -7.92 10.17 7.45
N ARG A 328 -6.86 9.36 7.37
CA ARG A 328 -5.77 9.44 8.34
C ARG A 328 -4.44 8.96 7.79
N THR A 329 -3.41 9.77 8.00
CA THR A 329 -2.01 9.36 7.84
C THR A 329 -1.32 9.43 9.18
N GLU A 330 -0.80 8.32 9.67
CA GLU A 330 0.17 8.27 10.77
C GLU A 330 1.54 7.86 10.22
N PHE A 331 2.51 8.77 10.28
CA PHE A 331 3.86 8.53 9.82
C PHE A 331 4.85 8.67 10.97
N ALA A 332 5.39 7.54 11.43
CA ALA A 332 6.38 7.46 12.49
C ALA A 332 7.77 7.00 12.00
N GLY A 333 7.86 6.46 10.78
CA GLY A 333 9.08 5.92 10.18
C GLY A 333 10.07 6.95 9.65
N LEU A 334 10.95 6.50 8.75
CA LEU A 334 11.89 7.33 8.01
C LEU A 334 11.47 7.45 6.54
N ALA A 335 11.42 8.66 5.99
CA ALA A 335 11.36 8.90 4.55
C ALA A 335 12.68 9.54 4.10
N SER A 336 13.34 8.98 3.08
CA SER A 336 14.63 9.46 2.57
C SER A 336 14.60 9.60 1.06
N ALA A 337 14.94 10.80 0.59
CA ALA A 337 15.09 11.16 -0.82
C ALA A 337 16.35 12.01 -1.02
N GLU A 338 17.48 11.48 -0.57
CA GLU A 338 18.78 12.15 -0.61
C GLU A 338 19.38 12.15 -2.03
N PRO A 339 20.05 13.24 -2.44
CA PRO A 339 20.75 13.31 -3.71
C PRO A 339 22.09 12.58 -3.68
N GLY A 340 22.63 12.37 -4.87
CA GLY A 340 24.00 11.94 -5.07
C GLY A 340 25.03 12.91 -4.49
N ALA A 341 26.06 12.36 -3.85
CA ALA A 341 27.06 13.07 -3.04
C ALA A 341 27.91 14.18 -3.73
N SER A 342 27.81 14.39 -5.05
CA SER A 342 28.67 15.31 -5.81
C SER A 342 27.96 16.47 -6.49
N ALA A 343 26.68 16.34 -6.90
CA ALA A 343 25.96 17.42 -7.60
C ALA A 343 24.43 17.24 -7.70
N GLY A 344 23.83 16.21 -7.11
CA GLY A 344 22.40 15.94 -7.25
C GLY A 344 21.52 16.99 -6.56
N THR A 345 20.28 17.11 -7.03
CA THR A 345 19.18 17.84 -6.37
C THR A 345 18.43 16.90 -5.44
N GLY A 346 18.15 17.32 -4.21
CA GLY A 346 17.35 16.52 -3.28
C GLY A 346 15.95 16.25 -3.85
N GLY A 347 15.39 15.12 -3.46
CA GLY A 347 14.09 14.67 -3.94
C GLY A 347 12.91 15.33 -3.25
N ASP A 348 11.72 14.85 -3.58
CA ASP A 348 10.45 15.37 -3.06
C ASP A 348 9.79 14.33 -2.13
N ILE A 349 9.43 14.76 -0.92
CA ILE A 349 8.68 13.96 0.04
C ILE A 349 7.36 14.68 0.34
N LEU A 350 6.24 14.07 -0.02
CA LEU A 350 4.89 14.48 0.33
C LEU A 350 4.30 13.49 1.33
N ILE A 351 3.90 13.97 2.51
CA ILE A 351 3.12 13.19 3.46
C ILE A 351 1.85 13.99 3.76
N ALA A 352 0.71 13.46 3.34
CA ALA A 352 -0.55 14.18 3.37
C ALA A 352 -1.70 13.30 3.83
N SER A 353 -2.73 13.96 4.37
CA SER A 353 -4.06 13.40 4.57
C SER A 353 -5.11 14.47 4.31
N ASP A 354 -6.26 14.10 3.75
CA ASP A 354 -7.40 15.01 3.59
C ASP A 354 -8.13 15.31 4.91
N ASN A 355 -7.82 14.61 6.01
CA ASN A 355 -8.44 14.88 7.31
C ASN A 355 -7.42 14.95 8.45
N VAL A 356 -6.78 13.84 8.82
CA VAL A 356 -5.85 13.80 9.97
C VAL A 356 -4.44 13.39 9.56
N LEU A 357 -3.45 14.24 9.87
CA LEU A 357 -2.03 13.89 9.77
C LEU A 357 -1.37 13.87 11.15
N ILE A 358 -0.79 12.73 11.49
CA ILE A 358 0.10 12.56 12.64
C ILE A 358 1.50 12.26 12.10
N PHE A 359 2.44 13.17 12.32
CA PHE A 359 3.83 13.00 11.91
C PHE A 359 4.75 13.00 13.14
N SER A 360 5.33 11.85 13.43
CA SER A 360 6.33 11.64 14.50
C SER A 360 7.64 11.03 13.98
N GLY A 361 7.76 10.85 12.67
CA GLY A 361 8.93 10.28 12.01
C GLY A 361 10.01 11.28 11.63
N GLN A 362 10.85 10.87 10.67
CA GLN A 362 11.91 11.68 10.06
C GLN A 362 11.70 11.74 8.55
N ALA A 363 11.98 12.92 7.97
CA ALA A 363 12.06 13.10 6.52
C ALA A 363 13.43 13.70 6.18
N ARG A 364 14.15 13.08 5.26
CA ARG A 364 15.48 13.48 4.81
C ARG A 364 15.45 13.79 3.33
N VAL A 365 15.81 15.03 3.02
CA VAL A 365 16.07 15.50 1.66
C VAL A 365 17.45 16.14 1.65
N GLY A 366 18.10 16.18 0.50
CA GLY A 366 19.41 16.84 0.37
C GLY A 366 19.41 18.28 0.89
N ASP A 367 20.58 18.80 1.24
CA ASP A 367 20.77 20.13 1.82
C ASP A 367 21.37 21.17 0.84
N GLY A 368 21.39 22.45 1.25
CA GLY A 368 22.11 23.51 0.55
C GLY A 368 21.44 24.03 -0.73
N ALA A 369 22.25 24.33 -1.76
CA ALA A 369 21.77 24.96 -3.02
C ALA A 369 20.92 24.02 -3.89
N ASN A 370 20.95 22.74 -3.56
CA ASN A 370 20.31 21.64 -4.25
C ASN A 370 19.30 20.95 -3.30
N ALA A 371 18.69 21.69 -2.37
CA ALA A 371 17.80 21.08 -1.39
C ALA A 371 16.54 20.50 -2.05
N GLY A 372 16.10 19.36 -1.54
CA GLY A 372 14.80 18.78 -1.91
C GLY A 372 13.64 19.42 -1.15
N THR A 373 12.43 18.92 -1.39
CA THR A 373 11.21 19.45 -0.77
C THR A 373 10.62 18.43 0.19
N VAL A 374 10.26 18.88 1.41
CA VAL A 374 9.38 18.12 2.30
C VAL A 374 8.08 18.90 2.48
N THR A 375 6.97 18.28 2.08
CA THR A 375 5.62 18.83 2.17
C THR A 375 4.79 17.98 3.12
N LEU A 376 4.28 18.61 4.19
CA LEU A 376 3.34 17.99 5.12
C LEU A 376 1.99 18.70 5.00
N THR A 377 0.93 17.97 4.64
CA THR A 377 -0.40 18.57 4.39
C THR A 377 -1.48 17.83 5.17
N ALA A 378 -2.40 18.57 5.79
CA ALA A 378 -3.54 17.99 6.50
C ALA A 378 -4.81 18.76 6.19
N GLY A 379 -5.81 18.13 5.56
CA GLY A 379 -7.10 18.73 5.23
C GLY A 379 -7.90 19.25 6.43
N GLY A 380 -7.71 18.62 7.60
CA GLY A 380 -8.29 18.99 8.87
C GLY A 380 -7.24 19.27 9.95
N GLY A 381 -7.12 18.36 10.92
CA GLY A 381 -6.24 18.49 12.08
C GLY A 381 -4.85 17.91 11.83
N SER A 382 -3.79 18.67 12.13
CA SER A 382 -2.42 18.16 12.18
C SER A 382 -1.88 18.18 13.61
N SER A 383 -1.26 17.08 14.04
CA SER A 383 -0.46 17.04 15.27
C SER A 383 0.90 16.45 14.93
N GLY A 384 1.93 17.31 14.89
CA GLY A 384 3.30 16.92 14.55
C GLY A 384 4.27 17.15 15.69
N GLY A 385 5.09 16.14 16.00
CA GLY A 385 6.21 16.21 16.94
C GLY A 385 7.53 15.72 16.35
N GLY A 386 7.55 15.32 15.07
CA GLY A 386 8.72 14.81 14.37
C GLY A 386 9.78 15.88 14.08
N GLY A 387 11.04 15.47 14.03
CA GLY A 387 12.17 16.32 13.66
C GLY A 387 12.50 16.18 12.17
N SER A 388 12.40 17.27 11.41
CA SER A 388 13.11 17.38 10.14
C SER A 388 14.57 17.74 10.47
N SER A 389 15.47 16.76 10.42
CA SER A 389 16.89 16.98 10.67
C SER A 389 17.66 16.85 9.36
N ASP A 390 18.15 17.99 8.86
CA ASP A 390 19.22 18.05 7.89
C ASP A 390 20.51 17.57 8.59
N GLU A 391 20.91 16.31 8.41
CA GLU A 391 22.16 15.80 9.01
C GLU A 391 23.37 16.16 8.14
N GLY A 392 23.89 17.37 8.31
CA GLY A 392 25.19 17.77 7.76
C GLY A 392 26.36 17.18 8.55
N THR A 393 27.06 16.20 7.98
CA THR A 393 28.40 15.81 8.45
C THR A 393 29.36 16.98 8.22
N THR A 394 29.86 17.59 9.30
CA THR A 394 30.93 18.59 9.19
C THR A 394 32.24 17.88 8.90
N GLY A 395 32.63 17.83 7.62
CA GLY A 395 33.97 17.45 7.20
C GLY A 395 35.01 18.44 7.74
N GLY A 396 35.77 18.02 8.75
CA GLY A 396 36.88 18.78 9.32
C GLY A 396 38.01 18.98 8.31
N GLY A 397 38.06 20.16 7.70
CA GLY A 397 39.19 20.65 6.91
C GLY A 397 39.89 21.81 7.62
N GLY A 398 40.81 21.51 8.53
CA GLY A 398 41.68 22.51 9.13
C GLY A 398 42.82 22.89 8.18
N ALA A 399 42.84 24.13 7.68
CA ALA A 399 44.06 24.84 7.26
C ALA A 399 43.82 26.35 7.08
N GLY A 400 44.24 27.12 8.10
CA GLY A 400 44.94 28.41 8.04
C GLY A 400 44.56 29.53 7.05
N GLY A 401 44.16 30.68 7.61
CA GLY A 401 44.92 31.93 7.38
C GLY A 401 44.23 33.10 6.65
N GLY A 402 43.70 34.05 7.42
CA GLY A 402 43.92 35.49 7.21
C GLY A 402 42.95 36.29 6.32
N GLY A 403 42.41 37.39 6.86
CA GLY A 403 42.11 38.60 6.08
C GLY A 403 40.70 39.17 6.11
N SER A 404 40.45 40.01 7.12
CA SER A 404 39.70 41.29 7.14
C SER A 404 38.69 41.66 6.02
N SER A 405 37.48 42.02 6.50
CA SER A 405 36.64 43.21 6.16
C SER A 405 36.05 43.39 4.75
N GLY A 406 34.73 43.59 4.73
CA GLY A 406 34.02 44.34 3.68
C GLY A 406 32.53 44.06 3.70
N GLY A 407 31.72 45.02 4.18
CA GLY A 407 30.28 44.87 4.36
C GLY A 407 29.45 44.94 3.07
N GLY A 408 28.19 44.52 3.18
CA GLY A 408 27.19 44.64 2.12
C GLY A 408 25.86 44.01 2.51
N SER A 409 24.95 44.85 3.00
CA SER A 409 23.51 44.63 3.20
C SER A 409 22.84 43.61 2.27
N SER A 410 22.11 42.63 2.82
CA SER A 410 21.04 41.91 2.12
C SER A 410 19.75 41.97 2.95
N GLY A 411 18.68 42.41 2.28
CA GLY A 411 17.35 42.57 2.86
C GLY A 411 16.76 41.22 3.27
N GLY A 412 16.23 41.18 4.48
CA GLY A 412 15.45 40.05 4.99
C GLY A 412 14.11 39.97 4.28
N GLY A 413 13.93 38.92 3.49
CA GLY A 413 12.62 38.37 3.17
C GLY A 413 12.28 37.31 4.21
N THR A 414 11.32 37.61 5.08
CA THR A 414 10.73 36.67 6.04
C THR A 414 9.69 35.79 5.34
N PRO A 415 9.70 34.44 5.47
CA PRO A 415 8.55 33.63 5.12
C PRO A 415 7.47 33.76 6.21
N SER A 416 6.21 33.87 5.78
CA SER A 416 5.04 34.08 6.63
C SER A 416 4.42 32.76 7.09
N VAL A 417 4.21 32.64 8.41
CA VAL A 417 3.26 31.70 9.01
C VAL A 417 1.89 32.37 9.02
N SER A 418 0.87 31.77 8.38
CA SER A 418 -0.53 32.15 8.61
C SER A 418 -1.20 31.05 9.45
N GLY A 419 -1.68 31.44 10.64
CA GLY A 419 -2.05 30.55 11.76
C GLY A 419 -3.27 29.63 11.54
N GLY A 420 -3.62 28.76 12.49
CA GLY A 420 -3.14 28.67 13.88
C GLY A 420 -3.38 27.31 14.54
N GLY A 421 -2.92 27.18 15.79
CA GLY A 421 -3.20 26.03 16.67
C GLY A 421 -2.09 24.99 16.84
N SER A 422 -0.80 25.33 16.64
CA SER A 422 0.30 24.43 17.04
C SER A 422 0.62 24.59 18.54
N THR A 423 0.43 23.51 19.30
CA THR A 423 1.06 23.32 20.61
C THR A 423 2.24 22.35 20.46
N GLY A 424 3.39 22.84 20.00
CA GLY A 424 4.60 22.04 19.89
C GLY A 424 5.83 22.91 19.71
N GLY A 425 6.68 23.00 20.74
CA GLY A 425 7.90 23.78 20.74
C GLY A 425 9.05 23.07 20.04
N GLY A 426 9.45 23.56 18.87
CA GLY A 426 10.70 23.22 18.21
C GLY A 426 11.21 24.45 17.47
N THR A 427 12.33 25.01 17.90
CA THR A 427 13.03 26.09 17.18
C THR A 427 13.85 25.48 16.04
N PRO A 428 13.68 25.89 14.77
CA PRO A 428 14.58 25.48 13.70
C PRO A 428 15.95 26.14 13.91
N GLY A 429 17.02 25.34 13.87
CA GLY A 429 18.37 25.86 13.83
C GLY A 429 18.62 26.61 12.52
N ALA A 430 19.22 27.80 12.61
CA ALA A 430 19.55 28.63 11.46
C ALA A 430 20.70 28.01 10.63
N GLY A 431 20.36 27.14 9.69
CA GLY A 431 21.17 26.71 8.55
C GLY A 431 20.32 26.83 7.29
N GLY A 432 20.90 27.23 6.16
CA GLY A 432 20.15 27.46 4.92
C GLY A 432 19.61 26.14 4.35
N GLY A 433 18.42 25.72 4.79
CA GLY A 433 17.69 24.57 4.31
C GLY A 433 16.57 24.94 3.32
N GLY A 434 16.13 23.96 2.54
CA GLY A 434 14.98 24.08 1.64
C GLY A 434 13.68 24.38 2.41
N PRO A 435 12.62 24.86 1.73
CA PRO A 435 11.37 25.20 2.39
C PRO A 435 10.66 23.93 2.88
N VAL A 436 10.53 23.76 4.20
CA VAL A 436 9.49 22.88 4.76
C VAL A 436 8.16 23.60 4.58
N VAL A 437 7.32 23.09 3.68
CA VAL A 437 6.00 23.67 3.43
C VAL A 437 4.97 22.85 4.20
N ILE A 438 4.52 23.38 5.33
CA ILE A 438 3.31 22.90 5.99
C ILE A 438 2.15 23.62 5.33
N VAL A 439 1.46 22.95 4.41
CA VAL A 439 0.23 23.48 3.83
C VAL A 439 -0.91 23.07 4.74
N ALA A 440 -1.32 23.99 5.61
CA ALA A 440 -2.69 23.93 6.08
C ALA A 440 -3.56 24.33 4.87
N PRO A 441 -4.58 23.55 4.49
CA PRO A 441 -5.58 23.98 3.53
C PRO A 441 -6.19 25.28 4.04
N PRO A 442 -6.86 26.05 3.18
CA PRO A 442 -7.85 26.97 3.68
C PRO A 442 -8.81 26.14 4.52
N ILE A 443 -8.71 26.26 5.85
CA ILE A 443 -9.83 25.98 6.73
C ILE A 443 -10.98 26.68 6.01
N ALA A 444 -12.03 25.94 5.64
CA ALA A 444 -13.22 26.58 5.12
C ALA A 444 -13.74 27.45 6.26
N ASP A 445 -13.22 28.67 6.33
CA ASP A 445 -13.59 29.69 7.29
C ASP A 445 -14.92 30.29 6.84
N THR A 446 -15.86 29.42 6.50
CA THR A 446 -17.22 29.78 6.13
C THR A 446 -18.07 30.00 7.38
N ALA A 447 -17.58 29.57 8.56
CA ALA A 447 -18.18 29.85 9.85
C ALA A 447 -17.69 31.19 10.45
N ALA A 448 -16.37 31.45 10.58
CA ALA A 448 -15.92 32.69 11.22
C ALA A 448 -16.03 33.91 10.30
N THR A 449 -15.89 33.75 8.98
CA THR A 449 -16.13 34.84 8.01
C THR A 449 -17.60 35.27 7.98
N ARG A 450 -18.56 34.34 8.11
CA ARG A 450 -20.01 34.68 8.12
C ARG A 450 -20.52 35.14 9.49
N ILE A 451 -19.92 34.71 10.60
CA ILE A 451 -20.19 35.27 11.93
C ILE A 451 -19.71 36.73 12.00
N SER A 452 -18.59 37.06 11.35
CA SER A 452 -18.10 38.44 11.20
C SER A 452 -19.03 39.32 10.33
N GLU A 453 -19.63 38.77 9.26
CA GLU A 453 -20.58 39.51 8.41
C GLU A 453 -21.94 39.76 9.06
N VAL A 454 -22.43 38.81 9.88
CA VAL A 454 -23.71 38.97 10.61
C VAL A 454 -23.56 39.87 11.84
N ALA A 455 -22.43 39.83 12.54
CA ALA A 455 -22.17 40.68 13.71
C ALA A 455 -21.97 42.16 13.36
N ASN A 456 -21.64 42.50 12.10
CA ASN A 456 -21.23 43.85 11.71
C ASN A 456 -22.25 44.61 10.83
N THR A 457 -23.47 44.09 10.66
CA THR A 457 -24.48 44.70 9.77
C THR A 457 -25.75 45.21 10.46
N THR A 458 -25.87 45.13 11.79
CA THR A 458 -26.98 45.79 12.51
C THR A 458 -26.50 46.53 13.75
N ALA A 459 -26.74 47.84 13.79
CA ALA A 459 -26.62 48.63 15.00
C ALA A 459 -27.70 48.15 15.99
N TYR A 460 -27.31 47.30 16.94
CA TYR A 460 -28.20 46.74 17.96
C TYR A 460 -28.40 47.74 19.11
N ASP A 461 -29.66 48.14 19.35
CA ASP A 461 -30.08 48.92 20.53
C ASP A 461 -30.41 47.95 21.68
N PRO A 462 -29.68 47.97 22.80
CA PRO A 462 -29.77 46.96 23.86
C PRO A 462 -31.04 47.04 24.74
N ARG A 463 -32.14 47.65 24.28
CA ARG A 463 -33.35 47.87 25.10
C ARG A 463 -34.66 47.28 24.57
N SER A 464 -34.65 46.57 23.45
CA SER A 464 -35.85 45.87 22.96
C SER A 464 -35.56 44.40 22.73
N PHE A 465 -36.01 43.56 23.66
CA PHE A 465 -36.15 42.12 23.44
C PHE A 465 -37.30 41.92 22.44
N ASP A 466 -36.97 41.53 21.21
CA ASP A 466 -37.94 41.13 20.18
C ASP A 466 -37.93 39.60 20.09
N GLU A 467 -39.08 38.99 20.39
CA GLU A 467 -39.31 37.54 20.40
C GLU A 467 -39.05 36.93 19.01
N GLN A 468 -39.21 37.72 17.95
CA GLN A 468 -38.97 37.30 16.56
C GLN A 468 -37.48 37.05 16.24
N ALA A 469 -36.56 37.78 16.90
CA ALA A 469 -35.12 37.62 16.69
C ALA A 469 -34.57 36.36 17.39
N ALA A 470 -35.20 35.93 18.48
CA ALA A 470 -34.88 34.68 19.16
C ALA A 470 -35.36 33.46 18.34
N ASP A 471 -36.53 33.57 17.70
CA ASP A 471 -37.06 32.52 16.82
C ASP A 471 -36.23 32.38 15.52
N ASP A 472 -35.77 33.49 14.93
CA ASP A 472 -34.87 33.45 13.77
C ASP A 472 -33.49 32.86 14.12
N PHE A 473 -32.98 33.12 15.33
CA PHE A 473 -31.74 32.54 15.84
C PHE A 473 -31.87 31.05 16.17
N ALA A 474 -33.01 30.64 16.76
CA ALA A 474 -33.32 29.24 17.04
C ALA A 474 -33.53 28.43 15.74
N SER A 475 -34.17 29.02 14.71
CA SER A 475 -34.37 28.34 13.43
C SER A 475 -33.07 28.18 12.63
N ALA A 476 -32.08 29.07 12.85
CA ALA A 476 -30.73 28.92 12.28
C ALA A 476 -29.92 27.80 12.95
N ILE A 477 -30.19 27.51 14.23
CA ILE A 477 -29.53 26.43 15.00
C ILE A 477 -30.13 25.05 14.67
N VAL A 478 -31.45 24.96 14.46
CA VAL A 478 -32.15 23.68 14.17
C VAL A 478 -31.80 23.09 12.79
N THR A 479 -31.22 23.86 11.88
CA THR A 479 -30.76 23.32 10.57
C THR A 479 -29.41 22.58 10.67
N PHE A 480 -28.80 22.54 11.86
CA PHE A 480 -27.50 21.92 12.14
C PHE A 480 -27.55 20.69 13.06
N GLU A 481 -28.74 20.14 13.36
CA GLU A 481 -28.82 18.91 14.16
C GLU A 481 -28.68 17.66 13.28
N ASN A 482 -27.48 17.08 13.30
CA ASN A 482 -27.40 15.65 13.65
C ASN A 482 -26.07 15.15 14.27
N GLU A 483 -25.22 15.99 14.89
CA GLU A 483 -23.97 15.43 15.47
C GLU A 483 -23.35 16.08 16.72
N LEU A 484 -24.04 16.90 17.51
CA LEU A 484 -23.48 17.37 18.81
C LEU A 484 -24.56 17.43 19.91
N THR A 485 -24.38 16.64 20.97
CA THR A 485 -25.18 16.75 22.22
C THR A 485 -24.38 17.58 23.23
N PHE A 486 -24.96 18.66 23.77
CA PHE A 486 -24.35 19.46 24.84
C PHE A 486 -25.07 19.19 26.17
N ASP A 487 -24.31 18.83 27.21
CA ASP A 487 -24.80 18.72 28.59
C ASP A 487 -24.57 20.05 29.32
N LEU A 488 -25.63 20.59 29.93
CA LEU A 488 -25.60 21.83 30.69
C LEU A 488 -25.78 21.50 32.17
N THR A 489 -24.68 21.43 32.92
CA THR A 489 -24.71 21.41 34.39
C THR A 489 -24.25 22.76 34.93
N PRO A 490 -25.07 23.44 35.77
CA PRO A 490 -24.64 24.67 36.43
C PRO A 490 -23.81 24.34 37.67
N ASP A 491 -22.56 24.80 37.72
CA ASP A 491 -21.76 24.80 38.94
C ASP A 491 -22.33 25.81 39.94
N ALA A 492 -22.72 25.33 41.12
CA ALA A 492 -23.31 26.12 42.19
C ALA A 492 -22.46 26.03 43.45
N GLU A 493 -21.44 26.89 43.58
CA GLU A 493 -20.83 27.25 44.88
C GLU A 493 -20.33 28.71 44.84
N ASP A 494 -21.25 29.66 45.05
CA ASP A 494 -21.13 30.78 46.00
C ASP A 494 -22.26 31.79 45.77
N ALA A 495 -23.28 31.76 46.64
CA ALA A 495 -24.36 32.73 46.66
C ALA A 495 -24.00 33.91 47.59
N GLY A 496 -23.77 35.08 46.99
CA GLY A 496 -23.71 36.37 47.67
C GLY A 496 -24.41 37.45 46.82
N GLU A 497 -25.48 38.02 47.35
CA GLU A 497 -26.39 38.96 46.69
C GLU A 497 -25.69 40.17 46.04
N ASN A 498 -25.73 40.26 44.71
CA ASN A 498 -26.09 41.46 43.95
C ASN A 498 -26.16 41.09 42.45
N ASN A 499 -27.22 41.56 41.78
CA ASN A 499 -27.45 41.39 40.36
C ASN A 499 -26.31 42.01 39.55
N ASP A 500 -25.49 41.17 38.92
CA ASP A 500 -24.70 41.54 37.74
C ASP A 500 -24.65 40.34 36.78
N ALA A 501 -24.69 40.65 35.49
CA ALA A 501 -24.81 39.71 34.38
C ALA A 501 -23.84 38.53 34.52
N THR A 502 -24.38 37.31 34.49
CA THR A 502 -23.60 36.08 34.40
C THR A 502 -22.84 36.11 33.08
N LEU A 503 -21.52 36.32 33.15
CA LEU A 503 -20.62 36.21 32.01
C LEU A 503 -20.59 34.73 31.60
N MET A 504 -21.20 34.38 30.46
CA MET A 504 -21.05 33.06 29.87
C MET A 504 -19.71 33.03 29.11
N CYS A 505 -18.70 32.41 29.70
CA CYS A 505 -17.44 32.10 29.01
C CYS A 505 -17.60 30.79 28.23
N LEU A 506 -17.48 30.84 26.91
CA LEU A 506 -17.23 29.66 26.09
C LEU A 506 -15.84 29.11 26.45
N HIS A 507 -15.80 28.00 27.18
CA HIS A 507 -14.57 27.24 27.35
C HIS A 507 -14.21 26.57 26.02
N GLY A 508 -13.18 27.07 25.37
CA GLY A 508 -12.70 26.53 24.09
C GLY A 508 -11.93 27.49 23.19
N VAL A 509 -11.77 28.76 23.57
CA VAL A 509 -10.98 29.72 22.79
C VAL A 509 -10.04 30.49 23.72
N SER A 510 -8.77 30.60 23.35
CA SER A 510 -7.62 31.08 24.13
C SER A 510 -7.90 32.22 25.14
N GLU A 511 -7.28 32.17 26.32
CA GLU A 511 -7.35 33.15 27.42
C GLU A 511 -6.96 34.61 27.07
N ASN A 512 -6.55 34.92 25.84
CA ASN A 512 -6.11 36.26 25.45
C ASN A 512 -7.20 37.19 24.87
N ALA A 513 -8.46 36.74 24.76
CA ALA A 513 -9.54 37.57 24.21
C ALA A 513 -10.28 38.45 25.25
N CYS A 514 -9.99 38.30 26.56
CA CYS A 514 -10.67 39.07 27.62
C CYS A 514 -9.79 40.18 28.20
N ARG A 515 -9.53 41.25 27.42
CA ARG A 515 -9.07 42.54 27.97
C ARG A 515 -9.79 43.72 27.30
N GLY A 516 -10.88 44.17 27.90
CA GLY A 516 -11.47 45.49 27.62
C GLY A 516 -10.66 46.63 28.27
N PRO A 517 -10.77 47.88 27.77
CA PRO A 517 -9.96 48.99 28.26
C PRO A 517 -10.42 49.42 29.67
N ALA A 518 -9.48 49.50 30.60
CA ALA A 518 -9.73 50.08 31.92
C ALA A 518 -10.02 51.60 31.80
N ARG A 519 -11.15 52.06 32.32
CA ARG A 519 -11.34 53.44 32.78
C ARG A 519 -12.22 53.48 34.04
N ASN A 520 -11.78 54.33 34.97
CA ASN A 520 -12.39 54.70 36.24
C ASN A 520 -13.88 55.07 36.16
#